data_AF-A0A0X3AT39-F1
#
_entry.id   AF-A0A0X3AT39-F1
#
_cell.length_a   1.000
_cell.length_b   1.000
_cell.length_c   1.000
_cell.angle_alpha   90.00
_cell.angle_beta   90.00
_cell.angle_gamma   90.00
#
_symmetry.space_group_name_H-M   'P 1'
#
loop_
_entity.id
_entity.type
_entity.pdbx_description
1 polymer ?
#
loop_
_entity_poly.entity_id
_entity_poly.type
_entity_poly.pdbx_seq_one_letter_code
_entity_poly.pdbx_strand_id
1 'polypeptide(L)'
;MGSDFMRKRMGNFPNPFFNFGYAVLRSIIARSLVETGLLPVLGIFHKNKYNPYCLADDIMEPYRPFVDLMVVRWLEKNHNADELTREFKAYMLTIATIDLNINEKIRPLLVAVKITTSSLYKCFTGEKRLISYPKLV
;
A
#
# COMPACT_ATOMS: atom_id res chain seq x y z
N MET A 1 14.93 -0.24 15.70
CA MET A 1 15.57 0.50 14.60
C MET A 1 16.29 1.70 15.20
N GLY A 2 17.57 1.92 14.87
CA GLY A 2 18.34 3.03 15.42
C GLY A 2 17.85 4.40 14.91
N SER A 3 18.22 5.47 15.59
CA SER A 3 17.86 6.87 15.28
C SER A 3 18.32 7.35 13.89
N ASP A 4 19.22 6.62 13.23
CA ASP A 4 19.86 7.03 11.98
C ASP A 4 19.27 6.36 10.72
N PHE A 5 18.17 5.62 10.85
CA PHE A 5 17.52 5.03 9.67
C PHE A 5 16.85 6.11 8.81
N MET A 6 17.32 6.23 7.56
CA MET A 6 16.66 7.03 6.54
C MET A 6 16.07 6.15 5.44
N ARG A 7 14.80 6.41 5.11
CA ARG A 7 14.13 5.77 3.98
C ARG A 7 14.77 6.24 2.67
N LYS A 8 15.38 5.32 1.94
CA LYS A 8 15.99 5.57 0.62
C LYS A 8 15.58 4.46 -0.35
N ARG A 9 15.32 4.83 -1.61
CA ARG A 9 14.94 3.88 -2.67
C ARG A 9 15.98 2.77 -2.85
N MET A 10 17.26 3.15 -2.91
CA MET A 10 18.41 2.26 -2.99
C MET A 10 19.19 2.26 -1.67
N GLY A 11 18.47 2.23 -0.54
CA GLY A 11 19.09 2.17 0.78
C GLY A 11 19.46 0.74 1.17
N ASN A 12 20.40 0.63 2.11
CA ASN A 12 20.73 -0.64 2.76
C ASN A 12 19.58 -1.08 3.68
N PHE A 13 19.74 -2.26 4.27
CA PHE A 13 18.89 -2.77 5.34
C PHE A 13 18.42 -1.65 6.30
N PRO A 14 17.13 -1.56 6.65
CA PRO A 14 15.98 -2.41 6.28
C PRO A 14 15.20 -1.98 5.02
N ASN A 15 15.71 -1.04 4.20
CA ASN A 15 14.98 -0.52 3.03
C ASN A 15 14.46 -1.58 2.03
N PRO A 16 15.17 -2.69 1.74
CA PRO A 16 14.68 -3.73 0.84
C PRO A 16 13.34 -4.35 1.29
N PHE A 17 13.13 -4.51 2.60
CA PHE A 17 11.89 -5.06 3.17
C PHE A 17 10.70 -4.14 2.90
N PHE A 18 10.85 -2.85 3.18
CA PHE A 18 9.83 -1.84 2.87
C PHE A 18 9.59 -1.70 1.36
N ASN A 19 10.65 -1.72 0.54
CA ASN A 19 10.53 -1.68 -0.92
C ASN A 19 9.66 -2.82 -1.45
N PHE A 20 9.89 -4.05 -0.95
CA PHE A 20 9.10 -5.21 -1.33
C PHE A 20 7.64 -5.07 -0.90
N GLY A 21 7.41 -4.70 0.36
CA GLY A 21 6.05 -4.51 0.88
C GLY A 21 5.25 -3.45 0.13
N TYR A 22 5.86 -2.31 -0.18
CA TYR A 22 5.23 -1.27 -0.99
C TYR A 22 4.99 -1.71 -2.43
N ALA A 23 5.86 -2.52 -3.03
CA ALA A 23 5.62 -3.08 -4.36
C ALA A 23 4.40 -4.00 -4.37
N VAL A 24 4.21 -4.82 -3.34
CA VAL A 24 3.01 -5.67 -3.16
C VAL A 24 1.77 -4.81 -2.97
N LEU A 25 1.82 -3.80 -2.09
CA LEU A 25 0.68 -2.91 -1.89
C LEU A 25 0.30 -2.17 -3.18
N ARG A 26 1.28 -1.63 -3.90
CA ARG A 26 1.06 -0.94 -5.16
C ARG A 26 0.42 -1.83 -6.21
N SER A 27 0.80 -3.11 -6.29
CA SER A 27 0.19 -4.04 -7.25
C SER A 27 -1.29 -4.31 -6.91
N ILE A 28 -1.63 -4.40 -5.62
CA ILE A 28 -3.02 -4.52 -5.15
C ILE A 28 -3.84 -3.27 -5.52
N ILE A 29 -3.31 -2.07 -5.25
CA ILE A 29 -3.99 -0.81 -5.60
C ILE A 29 -4.17 -0.70 -7.13
N ALA A 30 -3.10 -0.91 -7.90
CA ALA A 30 -3.13 -0.81 -9.35
C ALA A 30 -4.17 -1.77 -9.96
N ARG A 31 -4.22 -3.01 -9.48
CA ARG A 31 -5.25 -3.97 -9.88
C ARG A 31 -6.66 -3.44 -9.60
N SER A 32 -6.91 -2.92 -8.40
CA SER A 32 -8.24 -2.42 -8.03
C SER A 32 -8.65 -1.16 -8.81
N LEU A 33 -7.70 -0.28 -9.16
CA LEU A 33 -7.95 0.85 -10.05
C LEU A 33 -8.45 0.36 -11.42
N VAL A 34 -7.77 -0.63 -12.02
CA VAL A 34 -8.19 -1.20 -13.30
C VAL A 34 -9.56 -1.88 -13.18
N GLU A 35 -9.81 -2.64 -12.12
CA GLU A 35 -11.12 -3.27 -11.86
C GLU A 35 -12.28 -2.26 -11.74
N THR A 36 -11.98 -1.01 -11.38
CA THR A 36 -12.97 0.08 -11.25
C THR A 36 -13.02 1.00 -12.47
N GLY A 37 -12.30 0.66 -13.55
CA GLY A 37 -12.27 1.43 -14.79
C GLY A 37 -11.35 2.66 -14.76
N LEU A 38 -10.50 2.78 -13.73
CA LEU A 38 -9.53 3.87 -13.59
C LEU A 38 -8.18 3.51 -14.21
N LEU A 39 -7.49 4.53 -14.75
CA LEU A 39 -6.17 4.37 -15.36
C LEU A 39 -5.07 4.62 -14.31
N PRO A 40 -4.23 3.63 -13.97
CA PRO A 40 -3.16 3.79 -12.96
C PRO A 40 -2.13 4.87 -13.28
N VAL A 41 -1.98 5.26 -14.54
CA VAL A 41 -1.01 6.28 -14.99
C VAL A 41 -1.47 7.71 -14.69
N LEU A 42 -2.77 7.95 -14.50
CA LEU A 42 -3.34 9.28 -14.31
C LEU A 42 -3.37 9.67 -12.83
N GLY A 43 -2.21 10.06 -12.30
CA GLY A 43 -2.10 10.52 -10.90
C GLY A 43 -2.86 11.81 -10.63
N ILE A 44 -3.30 11.96 -9.37
CA ILE A 44 -3.87 13.20 -8.82
C ILE A 44 -2.75 14.18 -8.55
N PHE A 45 -1.69 13.73 -7.87
CA PHE A 45 -0.52 14.54 -7.54
C PHE A 45 0.69 14.14 -8.38
N HIS A 46 1.00 12.85 -8.46
CA HIS A 46 2.13 12.36 -9.22
C HIS A 46 1.90 12.51 -10.73
N LYS A 47 2.80 13.24 -11.40
CA LYS A 47 2.78 13.47 -12.86
C LYS A 47 4.13 13.11 -13.46
N ASN A 48 4.43 11.82 -13.54
CA ASN A 48 5.65 11.33 -14.19
C ASN A 48 5.29 10.47 -15.40
N LYS A 49 5.62 10.96 -16.61
CA LYS A 49 5.34 10.27 -17.88
C LYS A 49 5.99 8.87 -17.98
N TYR A 50 7.03 8.60 -17.20
CA TYR A 50 7.73 7.31 -17.17
C TYR A 50 7.26 6.40 -16.04
N ASN A 51 6.35 6.85 -15.18
CA ASN A 51 5.78 6.04 -14.10
C ASN A 51 4.35 5.59 -14.47
N PRO A 52 4.13 4.32 -14.84
CA PRO A 52 2.81 3.82 -15.21
C PRO A 52 1.85 3.63 -14.02
N TYR A 53 2.28 3.97 -12.79
CA TYR A 53 1.55 3.73 -11.56
C TYR A 53 1.28 5.00 -10.72
N CYS A 54 1.35 6.19 -11.32
CA CYS A 54 1.19 7.46 -10.58
C CYS A 54 -0.05 7.51 -9.67
N LEU A 55 -1.22 7.09 -10.17
CA LEU A 55 -2.45 7.05 -9.37
C LEU A 55 -2.40 5.96 -8.30
N ALA A 56 -1.76 4.83 -8.57
CA ALA A 56 -1.60 3.79 -7.57
C ALA A 56 -0.67 4.26 -6.43
N ASP A 57 0.37 5.02 -6.76
CA ASP A 57 1.28 5.64 -5.79
C ASP A 57 0.54 6.69 -4.94
N ASP A 58 -0.35 7.48 -5.53
CA ASP A 58 -1.21 8.43 -4.77
C ASP A 58 -2.16 7.70 -3.81
N ILE A 59 -2.83 6.64 -4.28
CA ILE A 59 -3.88 5.95 -3.52
C ILE A 59 -3.31 4.98 -2.49
N MET A 60 -2.07 4.51 -2.65
CA MET A 60 -1.43 3.65 -1.65
C MET A 60 -0.97 4.40 -0.40
N GLU A 61 -0.84 5.74 -0.43
CA GLU A 61 -0.32 6.53 0.71
C GLU A 61 -1.04 6.22 2.04
N PRO A 62 -2.38 6.21 2.11
CA PRO A 62 -3.10 5.90 3.35
C PRO A 62 -2.95 4.44 3.81
N TYR A 63 -2.45 3.56 2.95
CA TYR A 63 -2.24 2.14 3.24
C TYR A 63 -0.80 1.80 3.62
N ARG A 64 0.16 2.73 3.49
CA ARG A 64 1.57 2.50 3.86
C ARG A 64 1.75 2.05 5.31
N PRO A 65 1.04 2.60 6.33
CA PRO A 65 1.22 2.19 7.71
C PRO A 65 1.02 0.69 7.96
N PHE A 66 0.19 0.02 7.17
CA PHE A 66 -0.03 -1.42 7.29
C PHE A 66 1.19 -2.23 6.82
N VAL A 67 1.82 -1.80 5.71
CA VAL A 67 3.09 -2.37 5.27
C VAL A 67 4.16 -2.14 6.32
N ASP A 68 4.24 -0.92 6.85
CA ASP A 68 5.27 -0.53 7.81
C ASP A 68 5.19 -1.40 9.07
N LEU A 69 3.98 -1.57 9.60
CA LEU A 69 3.72 -2.42 10.76
C LEU A 69 4.10 -3.88 10.51
N MET A 70 3.75 -4.43 9.35
CA MET A 70 4.11 -5.81 9.00
C MET A 70 5.63 -5.99 8.90
N VAL A 71 6.33 -5.07 8.23
CA VAL A 71 7.79 -5.11 8.10
C VAL A 71 8.46 -5.01 9.46
N VAL A 72 8.05 -4.07 10.30
CA VAL A 72 8.60 -3.90 11.66
C VAL A 72 8.38 -5.18 12.48
N ARG A 73 7.15 -5.71 12.52
CA ARG A 73 6.84 -6.96 13.24
C ARG A 73 7.67 -8.15 12.76
N TRP A 74 7.91 -8.24 11.45
CA TRP A 74 8.77 -9.29 10.91
C TRP A 74 10.21 -9.17 11.41
N LEU A 75 10.79 -7.96 11.35
CA LEU A 75 12.17 -7.71 11.76
C LEU A 75 12.35 -7.86 13.28
N GLU A 76 11.35 -7.48 14.08
CA GLU A 76 11.34 -7.73 15.53
C GLU A 76 11.28 -9.21 15.87
N LYS A 77 10.55 -10.03 15.08
CA LYS A 77 10.51 -11.48 15.28
C LYS A 77 11.77 -12.18 14.77
N ASN A 78 12.42 -11.62 13.76
CA ASN A 78 13.56 -12.20 13.06
C ASN A 78 14.77 -11.26 13.14
N HIS A 79 15.37 -11.13 14.33
CA HIS A 79 16.47 -10.19 14.60
C HIS A 79 17.69 -10.38 13.68
N ASN A 80 17.87 -11.58 13.12
CA ASN A 80 18.97 -11.91 12.20
C ASN A 80 18.58 -11.80 10.71
N ALA A 81 17.39 -11.29 10.39
CA ALA A 81 17.02 -11.04 9.00
C ALA A 81 17.74 -9.79 8.48
N ASP A 82 18.68 -9.99 7.57
CA ASP A 82 19.41 -8.96 6.83
C ASP A 82 19.01 -8.91 5.35
N GLU A 83 18.48 -10.02 4.82
CA GLU A 83 18.07 -10.19 3.42
C GLU A 83 16.60 -10.61 3.22
N LEU A 84 16.10 -10.40 1.99
CA LEU A 84 14.74 -10.78 1.59
C LEU A 84 14.62 -12.30 1.39
N THR A 85 14.02 -12.98 2.36
CA THR A 85 13.78 -14.44 2.28
C THR A 85 12.45 -14.79 1.61
N ARG A 86 12.26 -16.07 1.26
CA ARG A 86 10.97 -16.57 0.72
C ARG A 86 9.86 -16.45 1.76
N GLU A 87 10.19 -16.69 3.02
CA GLU A 87 9.27 -16.63 4.16
C GLU A 87 8.80 -15.19 4.40
N PHE A 88 9.71 -14.20 4.32
CA PHE A 88 9.31 -12.79 4.40
C PHE A 88 8.37 -12.41 3.25
N LYS A 89 8.67 -12.82 2.02
CA LYS A 89 7.82 -12.54 0.87
C LYS A 89 6.43 -13.17 1.04
N ALA A 90 6.37 -14.43 1.48
CA ALA A 90 5.12 -15.12 1.77
C ALA A 90 4.32 -14.42 2.89
N TYR A 91 5.00 -13.98 3.95
CA TYR A 91 4.41 -13.19 5.02
C TYR A 91 3.83 -11.88 4.50
N MET A 92 4.57 -11.12 3.69
CA MET A 92 4.07 -9.86 3.12
C MET A 92 2.87 -10.04 2.20
N LEU A 93 2.74 -11.18 1.49
CA LEU A 93 1.55 -11.45 0.68
C LEU A 93 0.26 -11.58 1.51
N THR A 94 0.37 -11.90 2.80
CA THR A 94 -0.79 -11.93 3.72
C THR A 94 -1.39 -10.54 3.98
N ILE A 95 -0.72 -9.46 3.55
CA ILE A 95 -1.28 -8.10 3.59
C ILE A 95 -2.64 -8.00 2.90
N ALA A 96 -2.92 -8.84 1.91
CA ALA A 96 -4.20 -8.86 1.21
C ALA A 96 -5.39 -9.18 2.13
N THR A 97 -5.15 -9.93 3.20
CA THR A 97 -6.18 -10.47 4.11
C THR A 97 -6.12 -9.86 5.50
N ILE A 98 -5.26 -8.87 5.76
CA ILE A 98 -5.28 -8.17 7.05
C ILE A 98 -6.56 -7.38 7.18
N ASP A 99 -7.15 -7.43 8.36
CA ASP A 99 -8.34 -6.67 8.69
C ASP A 99 -7.97 -5.23 9.04
N LEU A 100 -8.74 -4.30 8.49
CA LEU A 100 -8.62 -2.87 8.76
C LEU A 100 -10.00 -2.22 8.84
N ASN A 101 -10.07 -1.05 9.47
CA ASN A 101 -11.31 -0.29 9.53
C ASN A 101 -11.45 0.62 8.30
N ILE A 102 -12.56 0.47 7.58
CA ILE A 102 -12.97 1.42 6.54
C ILE A 102 -14.47 1.65 6.63
N ASN A 103 -14.89 2.91 6.61
CA ASN A 103 -16.30 3.30 6.83
C ASN A 103 -16.90 2.63 8.08
N GLU A 104 -16.15 2.63 9.20
CA GLU A 104 -16.57 2.10 10.50
C GLU A 104 -16.81 0.58 10.52
N LYS A 105 -16.32 -0.12 9.50
CA LYS A 105 -16.46 -1.58 9.37
C LYS A 105 -15.09 -2.21 9.23
N ILE A 106 -14.87 -3.31 9.95
CA ILE A 106 -13.69 -4.15 9.80
C ILE A 106 -13.82 -4.96 8.51
N ARG A 107 -12.83 -4.84 7.63
CA ARG A 107 -12.80 -5.50 6.33
C ARG A 107 -11.37 -5.93 5.98
N PRO A 108 -11.19 -7.02 5.23
CA PRO A 108 -9.89 -7.35 4.64
C PRO A 108 -9.39 -6.23 3.74
N LEU A 109 -8.07 -6.02 3.70
CA LEU A 109 -7.43 -4.95 2.92
C LEU A 109 -7.86 -4.96 1.45
N LEU A 110 -7.97 -6.14 0.82
CA LEU A 110 -8.46 -6.23 -0.56
C LEU A 110 -9.85 -5.60 -0.75
N VAL A 111 -10.76 -5.83 0.20
CA VAL A 111 -12.11 -5.27 0.16
C VAL A 111 -12.06 -3.76 0.41
N ALA A 112 -11.25 -3.33 1.37
CA ALA A 112 -11.09 -1.92 1.67
C ALA A 112 -10.51 -1.12 0.50
N VAL A 113 -9.49 -1.66 -0.18
CA VAL A 113 -8.92 -1.05 -1.39
C VAL A 113 -9.98 -0.87 -2.47
N LYS A 114 -10.84 -1.87 -2.69
CA LYS A 114 -11.94 -1.78 -3.66
C LYS A 114 -12.97 -0.70 -3.28
N ILE A 115 -13.25 -0.53 -1.99
CA ILE A 115 -14.11 0.56 -1.49
C ILE A 115 -13.47 1.92 -1.78
N THR A 116 -12.16 2.05 -1.52
CA THR A 116 -11.40 3.28 -1.80
C THR A 116 -11.44 3.64 -3.27
N THR A 117 -11.05 2.73 -4.16
CA THR A 117 -10.99 2.96 -5.62
C THR A 117 -12.38 3.21 -6.21
N SER A 118 -13.41 2.49 -5.75
CA SER A 118 -14.80 2.76 -6.16
C SER A 118 -15.27 4.15 -5.71
N SER A 119 -14.93 4.56 -4.49
CA SER A 119 -15.28 5.90 -4.02
C SER A 119 -14.50 7.02 -4.72
N LEU A 120 -13.26 6.74 -5.15
CA LEU A 120 -12.47 7.64 -6.00
C LEU A 120 -13.13 7.81 -7.37
N TYR A 121 -13.55 6.72 -8.01
CA TYR A 121 -14.29 6.77 -9.27
C TYR A 121 -15.53 7.66 -9.13
N LYS A 122 -16.31 7.47 -8.06
CA LYS A 122 -17.48 8.31 -7.74
C LYS A 122 -17.14 9.77 -7.50
N CYS A 123 -15.94 10.08 -7.03
CA CYS A 123 -15.48 11.47 -6.93
C CYS A 123 -15.20 12.07 -8.30
N PHE A 124 -14.60 11.30 -9.22
CA PHE A 124 -14.36 11.76 -10.60
C PHE A 124 -15.65 11.93 -11.40
N THR A 125 -16.70 11.13 -11.13
CA THR A 125 -18.02 11.27 -11.77
C THR A 125 -18.93 12.31 -11.09
N GLY A 126 -18.51 12.88 -9.95
CA GLY A 126 -19.30 13.86 -9.19
C GLY A 126 -20.40 13.27 -8.31
N GLU A 127 -20.55 11.94 -8.24
CA GLU A 127 -21.49 11.24 -7.36
C GLU A 127 -21.12 11.33 -5.87
N LYS A 128 -19.85 11.56 -5.56
CA LYS A 128 -19.34 11.67 -4.19
C LYS A 128 -18.33 12.81 -4.08
N ARG A 129 -18.21 13.42 -2.89
CA ARG A 129 -17.23 14.50 -2.62
C ARG A 129 -15.94 14.04 -1.94
N LEU A 130 -15.97 12.89 -1.26
CA LEU A 130 -14.86 12.40 -0.44
C LEU A 130 -14.51 10.95 -0.75
N ILE A 131 -13.21 10.69 -0.89
CA ILE A 131 -12.66 9.34 -1.01
C ILE A 131 -12.76 8.66 0.36
N SER A 132 -13.09 7.38 0.36
CA SER A 132 -13.10 6.55 1.58
C SER A 132 -11.69 6.02 1.80
N TYR A 133 -11.18 6.12 3.02
CA TYR A 133 -9.83 5.67 3.36
C TYR A 133 -9.82 4.75 4.58
N PRO A 134 -8.80 3.88 4.69
CA PRO A 134 -8.63 3.07 5.88
C PRO A 134 -8.28 3.97 7.08
N LYS A 135 -8.65 3.51 8.28
CA LYS A 135 -8.21 4.09 9.55
C LYS A 135 -7.31 3.07 10.25
N LEU A 136 -6.18 3.56 10.77
CA LEU A 136 -5.43 2.81 11.77
C LEU A 136 -6.27 2.80 13.05
N VAL A 137 -6.48 1.62 13.63
CA VAL A 137 -7.17 1.45 14.92
C VAL A 137 -6.15 1.04 15.96
#